data_AF-A0A257VSF5-F1
#
_entry.id   AF-A0A257VSF5-F1
#
_cell.length_a   1.000
_cell.length_b   1.000
_cell.length_c   1.000
_cell.angle_alpha   90.00
_cell.angle_beta   90.00
_cell.angle_gamma   90.00
#
_symmetry.space_group_name_H-M   'P 1'
#
loop_
_entity.id
_entity.type
_entity.pdbx_description
1 polymer ?
#
loop_
_entity_poly.entity_id
_entity_poly.type
_entity_poly.pdbx_seq_one_letter_code
_entity_poly.pdbx_strand_id
1 'polypeptide(L)'
;MQEGSLRCDANVNLHVHKEDGTKVATPIVEIKNLNSFRFTEQAVTYEIQRQWEEFQRTGKSIKDAPKSTRGFDPDRGVTYTMREKEEAADYRYFPDPDLVPVTISAEQLQAIRSEMCETPASMRKRFQTEYQLSAYDVAVIVDQGRWVAEYFQAVASGCGDGKQAANWVTQDVLREMKERRLDIGTFPIRPPVLASLIQRVAKKQLTIKSAREVFLDLLGSDDVPVLANLERIDAIIAEKGLAVVEDDGAIDAAITAVIEKNPKAVADFQAGKQAAVGALIGQVMKQLKGADAAAVREKIIARLMGQ
;
A
#
# COMPACT_ATOMS: atom_id res chain seq x y z
N MET A 1 -11.95 -15.86 1.08
CA MET A 1 -13.17 -16.48 0.49
C MET A 1 -12.82 -17.52 -0.56
N GLN A 2 -11.88 -17.25 -1.48
CA GLN A 2 -11.47 -18.22 -2.52
C GLN A 2 -10.97 -19.56 -1.95
N GLU A 3 -10.25 -19.54 -0.82
CA GLU A 3 -9.81 -20.75 -0.11
C GLU A 3 -10.83 -21.27 0.92
N GLY A 4 -12.05 -20.70 0.97
CA GLY A 4 -13.12 -21.13 1.87
C GLY A 4 -12.98 -20.71 3.34
N SER A 5 -11.88 -20.04 3.73
CA SER A 5 -11.60 -19.55 5.08
C SER A 5 -12.52 -18.42 5.58
N LEU A 6 -13.21 -17.75 4.65
CA LEU A 6 -14.23 -16.74 4.94
C LEU A 6 -15.44 -17.05 4.08
N ARG A 7 -16.63 -17.14 4.70
CA ARG A 7 -17.91 -17.34 4.05
C ARG A 7 -18.85 -16.19 4.41
N CYS A 8 -19.75 -15.84 3.49
CA CYS A 8 -20.73 -14.78 3.68
C CYS A 8 -22.07 -15.21 3.09
N ASP A 9 -23.14 -14.95 3.85
CA ASP A 9 -24.52 -14.98 3.35
C ASP A 9 -25.07 -13.55 3.50
N ALA A 10 -25.73 -13.03 2.46
CA ALA A 10 -26.27 -11.67 2.45
C ALA A 10 -27.78 -11.69 2.67
N ASN A 11 -28.29 -10.91 3.64
CA ASN A 11 -29.72 -10.73 3.86
C ASN A 11 -30.12 -9.35 3.33
N VAL A 12 -30.98 -9.32 2.31
CA VAL A 12 -31.34 -8.10 1.58
C VAL A 12 -32.84 -7.86 1.65
N ASN A 13 -33.21 -6.65 2.04
CA ASN A 13 -34.56 -6.10 1.87
C ASN A 13 -34.48 -4.60 1.61
N LEU A 14 -35.46 -4.08 0.87
CA LEU A 14 -35.62 -2.67 0.60
C LEU A 14 -36.51 -2.03 1.64
N HIS A 15 -36.20 -0.77 1.94
CA HIS A 15 -37.01 0.11 2.76
C HIS A 15 -37.56 1.21 1.87
N VAL A 16 -38.77 1.01 1.35
CA VAL A 16 -39.42 1.94 0.42
C VAL A 16 -40.15 3.01 1.21
N HIS A 17 -39.76 4.26 0.98
CA HIS A 17 -40.42 5.44 1.55
C HIS A 17 -41.52 5.93 0.59
N LYS A 18 -42.72 6.14 1.12
CA LYS A 18 -43.88 6.65 0.38
C LYS A 18 -44.03 8.15 0.59
N GLU A 19 -44.79 8.79 -0.30
CA GLU A 19 -45.08 10.24 -0.26
C GLU A 19 -45.83 10.67 1.00
N ASP A 20 -46.63 9.78 1.58
CA ASP A 20 -47.33 9.98 2.85
C ASP A 20 -46.42 9.89 4.09
N GLY A 21 -45.11 9.74 3.90
CA GLY A 21 -44.11 9.59 4.96
C GLY A 21 -44.03 8.18 5.54
N THR A 22 -44.86 7.23 5.10
CA THR A 22 -44.80 5.85 5.57
C THR A 22 -43.67 5.07 4.94
N LYS A 23 -43.25 4.00 5.61
CA LYS A 23 -42.14 3.14 5.19
C LYS A 23 -42.62 1.70 5.09
N VAL A 24 -42.39 1.07 3.93
CA VAL A 24 -42.71 -0.34 3.69
C VAL A 24 -41.41 -1.11 3.46
N ALA A 25 -41.19 -2.15 4.26
CA ALA A 25 -40.08 -3.07 4.08
C ALA A 25 -40.52 -4.21 3.14
N THR A 26 -39.74 -4.50 2.10
CA THR A 26 -39.96 -5.68 1.24
C THR A 26 -39.63 -6.98 1.98
N PRO A 27 -40.11 -8.14 1.50
CA PRO A 27 -39.71 -9.44 2.03
C PRO A 27 -38.19 -9.63 2.03
N ILE A 28 -37.65 -10.26 3.07
CA ILE A 28 -36.21 -10.53 3.18
C ILE A 28 -35.81 -11.67 2.24
N VAL A 29 -34.72 -11.45 1.52
CA VAL A 29 -34.05 -12.45 0.69
C VAL A 29 -32.68 -12.75 1.28
N GLU A 30 -32.44 -14.00 1.63
CA GLU A 30 -31.12 -14.51 2.03
C GLU A 30 -30.43 -15.13 0.83
N ILE A 31 -29.36 -14.50 0.37
CA ILE A 31 -28.52 -14.95 -0.71
C ILE A 31 -27.38 -15.78 -0.11
N LYS A 32 -27.29 -17.04 -0.53
CA LYS A 32 -26.28 -17.99 -0.09
C LYS A 32 -25.19 -18.21 -1.13
N ASN A 33 -24.09 -18.83 -0.67
CA ASN A 33 -22.98 -19.28 -1.52
C ASN A 33 -22.23 -18.12 -2.20
N LEU A 34 -22.03 -17.02 -1.48
CA LEU A 34 -21.24 -15.89 -1.96
C LEU A 34 -19.77 -16.12 -1.63
N ASN A 35 -18.98 -16.45 -2.66
CA ASN A 35 -17.57 -16.86 -2.50
C ASN A 35 -16.56 -15.76 -2.84
N SER A 36 -17.01 -14.53 -3.09
CA SER A 36 -16.17 -13.38 -3.41
C SER A 36 -16.87 -12.08 -3.02
N PHE A 37 -16.09 -11.04 -2.69
CA PHE A 37 -16.61 -9.69 -2.49
C PHE A 37 -17.32 -9.16 -3.73
N ARG A 38 -16.76 -9.38 -4.93
CA ARG A 38 -17.38 -9.00 -6.21
C ARG A 38 -18.73 -9.67 -6.41
N PHE A 39 -18.82 -10.97 -6.10
CA PHE A 39 -20.08 -11.71 -6.22
C PHE A 39 -21.11 -11.27 -5.18
N THR A 40 -20.65 -10.93 -3.97
CA THR A 40 -21.52 -10.37 -2.93
C THR A 40 -22.12 -9.05 -3.38
N GLU A 41 -21.30 -8.14 -3.90
CA GLU A 41 -21.75 -6.86 -4.45
C GLU A 41 -22.75 -7.07 -5.59
N GLN A 42 -22.40 -7.85 -6.61
CA GLN A 42 -23.26 -8.12 -7.76
C GLN A 42 -24.61 -8.75 -7.37
N ALA A 43 -24.59 -9.71 -6.44
CA ALA A 43 -25.80 -10.37 -5.98
C ALA A 43 -26.72 -9.39 -5.22
N VAL A 44 -26.16 -8.55 -4.36
CA VAL A 44 -26.92 -7.52 -3.64
C VAL A 44 -27.48 -6.49 -4.61
N THR A 45 -26.70 -6.02 -5.58
CA THR A 45 -27.15 -5.07 -6.61
C THR A 45 -28.29 -5.63 -7.45
N TYR A 46 -28.16 -6.88 -7.91
CA TYR A 46 -29.23 -7.55 -8.64
C TYR A 46 -30.50 -7.67 -7.79
N GLU A 47 -30.35 -8.06 -6.52
CA GLU A 47 -31.49 -8.26 -5.63
C GLU A 47 -32.19 -6.96 -5.27
N ILE A 48 -31.46 -5.85 -5.15
CA ILE A 48 -32.04 -4.51 -4.99
C ILE A 48 -32.98 -4.19 -6.16
N GLN A 49 -32.52 -4.35 -7.40
CA GLN A 49 -33.35 -4.06 -8.58
C GLN A 49 -34.55 -5.02 -8.66
N ARG A 50 -34.31 -6.32 -8.49
CA ARG A 50 -35.36 -7.35 -8.55
C ARG A 50 -36.47 -7.10 -7.53
N GLN A 51 -36.11 -6.82 -6.28
CA GLN A 51 -37.08 -6.53 -5.22
C GLN A 51 -37.83 -5.24 -5.48
N TRP A 52 -37.18 -4.22 -6.05
CA TRP A 52 -37.86 -2.99 -6.41
C TRP A 52 -38.93 -3.23 -7.47
N GLU A 53 -38.60 -3.93 -8.55
CA GLU A 53 -39.55 -4.29 -9.61
C GLU A 53 -40.70 -5.16 -9.08
N GLU A 54 -40.40 -6.14 -8.21
CA GLU A 54 -41.42 -6.96 -7.57
C GLU A 54 -42.32 -6.15 -6.64
N PHE A 55 -41.76 -5.21 -5.87
CA PHE A 55 -42.51 -4.32 -5.00
C PHE A 55 -43.44 -3.41 -5.78
N GLN A 56 -42.96 -2.80 -6.88
CA GLN A 56 -43.80 -1.96 -7.75
C GLN A 56 -44.99 -2.73 -8.33
N ARG A 57 -44.80 -4.02 -8.65
CA ARG A 57 -45.86 -4.87 -9.21
C ARG A 57 -46.84 -5.38 -8.15
N THR A 58 -46.35 -5.74 -6.96
CA THR A 58 -47.14 -6.52 -5.98
C THR A 58 -47.49 -5.75 -4.72
N GLY A 59 -46.76 -4.69 -4.38
CA GLY A 59 -46.87 -3.96 -3.13
C GLY A 59 -46.54 -4.78 -1.88
N LYS A 60 -46.06 -6.02 -2.03
CA LYS A 60 -45.84 -6.95 -0.90
C LYS A 60 -44.80 -6.41 0.07
N SER A 61 -45.15 -6.46 1.35
CA SER A 61 -44.28 -6.16 2.46
C SER A 61 -43.72 -7.43 3.10
N ILE A 62 -42.80 -7.25 4.04
CA ILE A 62 -42.26 -8.33 4.88
C ILE A 62 -43.33 -9.10 5.67
N LYS A 63 -44.53 -8.52 5.84
CA LYS A 63 -45.65 -9.21 6.51
C LYS A 63 -46.40 -10.15 5.56
N ASP A 64 -46.27 -9.94 4.25
CA ASP A 64 -47.08 -10.62 3.23
C ASP A 64 -46.36 -11.85 2.64
N ALA A 65 -45.06 -12.00 2.89
CA ALA A 65 -44.29 -13.14 2.43
C ALA A 65 -43.17 -13.51 3.42
N PRO A 66 -42.92 -14.82 3.64
CA PRO A 66 -41.83 -15.27 4.47
C PRO A 66 -40.47 -14.96 3.83
N LYS A 67 -39.42 -15.05 4.64
CA LYS A 67 -38.04 -14.96 4.18
C LYS A 67 -37.76 -16.03 3.12
N SER A 68 -37.26 -15.62 1.95
CA SER A 68 -36.88 -16.55 0.88
C SER A 68 -35.37 -16.77 0.84
N THR A 69 -34.95 -17.95 0.40
CA THR A 69 -33.53 -18.29 0.23
C THR A 69 -33.21 -18.43 -1.25
N ARG A 70 -32.22 -17.66 -1.70
CA ARG A 70 -31.75 -17.62 -3.09
C ARG A 70 -30.27 -17.96 -3.16
N GLY A 71 -29.87 -18.50 -4.32
CA GLY A 71 -28.47 -18.63 -4.71
C GLY A 71 -28.10 -17.49 -5.67
N PHE A 72 -26.81 -17.30 -5.89
CA PHE A 72 -26.29 -16.39 -6.92
C PHE A 72 -25.58 -17.18 -8.02
N ASP A 73 -25.95 -16.91 -9.27
CA ASP A 73 -25.28 -17.43 -10.46
C ASP A 73 -24.32 -16.35 -10.98
N PRO A 74 -22.99 -16.53 -10.84
CA PRO A 74 -22.01 -15.52 -11.23
C PRO A 74 -21.83 -15.38 -12.74
N ASP A 75 -22.15 -16.42 -13.52
CA ASP A 75 -22.00 -16.41 -14.98
C ASP A 75 -23.14 -15.61 -15.62
N ARG A 76 -24.35 -15.76 -15.07
CA ARG A 76 -25.54 -15.02 -15.51
C ARG A 76 -25.73 -13.69 -14.79
N GLY A 77 -25.08 -13.51 -13.64
CA GLY A 77 -25.22 -12.32 -12.80
C GLY A 77 -26.60 -12.18 -12.15
N VAL A 78 -27.29 -13.29 -11.88
CA VAL A 78 -28.67 -13.29 -11.37
C VAL A 78 -28.82 -14.11 -10.08
N THR A 79 -29.77 -13.73 -9.24
CA THR A 79 -30.20 -14.57 -8.11
C THR A 79 -31.29 -15.53 -8.56
N TYR A 80 -31.23 -16.79 -8.10
CA TYR A 80 -32.24 -17.81 -8.40
C TYR A 80 -32.84 -18.36 -7.10
N THR A 81 -34.14 -18.67 -7.13
CA THR A 81 -34.82 -19.26 -5.97
C THR A 81 -34.25 -20.66 -5.72
N MET A 82 -33.82 -20.93 -4.48
CA MET A 82 -33.41 -22.29 -4.08
C MET A 82 -34.55 -23.00 -3.37
N ARG A 83 -35.11 -22.35 -2.34
CA ARG A 83 -36.21 -22.90 -1.53
C ARG A 83 -37.07 -21.75 -1.00
N GLU A 84 -38.38 -21.91 -1.13
CA GLU A 84 -39.35 -21.12 -0.39
C GLU A 84 -39.54 -21.77 0.98
N LYS A 85 -39.27 -21.03 2.05
CA LYS A 85 -39.52 -21.51 3.41
C LYS A 85 -41.01 -21.32 3.67
N GLU A 86 -41.77 -22.42 3.68
CA GLU A 86 -43.17 -22.38 4.10
C GLU A 86 -43.29 -22.07 5.60
N GLU A 87 -42.30 -22.45 6.42
CA GLU A 87 -42.23 -22.12 7.86
C GLU A 87 -40.78 -21.87 8.33
N ALA A 88 -40.63 -21.15 9.45
CA ALA A 88 -39.33 -21.01 10.12
C ALA A 88 -38.94 -22.36 10.75
N ALA A 89 -37.76 -22.89 10.41
CA ALA A 89 -37.30 -24.15 10.99
C ALA A 89 -37.14 -24.03 12.51
N ASP A 90 -37.84 -24.87 13.26
CA ASP A 90 -37.64 -25.00 14.70
C ASP A 90 -36.37 -25.81 14.98
N TYR A 91 -35.28 -25.09 15.27
CA TYR A 91 -33.99 -25.69 15.61
C TYR A 91 -33.97 -26.29 17.03
N ARG A 92 -35.04 -26.11 17.83
CA ARG A 92 -35.18 -26.62 19.19
C ARG A 92 -33.95 -26.32 20.05
N TYR A 93 -33.50 -25.07 20.05
CA TYR A 93 -32.33 -24.65 20.83
C TYR A 93 -32.55 -24.98 22.32
N PHE A 94 -31.62 -25.73 22.92
CA PHE A 94 -31.52 -25.97 24.35
C PHE A 94 -30.04 -25.89 24.77
N PRO A 95 -29.74 -25.54 26.04
CA PRO A 95 -28.37 -25.55 26.53
C PRO A 95 -27.77 -26.95 26.42
N ASP A 96 -26.58 -27.07 25.83
CA ASP A 96 -25.87 -28.33 25.72
C ASP A 96 -25.49 -28.83 27.14
N PRO A 97 -26.07 -29.93 27.63
CA PRO A 97 -25.82 -30.42 28.99
C PRO A 97 -24.42 -31.03 29.16
N ASP A 98 -23.76 -31.38 28.06
CA ASP A 98 -22.42 -31.97 28.08
C ASP A 98 -21.33 -30.89 28.22
N LEU A 99 -21.67 -29.62 28.00
CA LEU A 99 -20.77 -28.47 28.08
C LEU A 99 -21.06 -27.63 29.31
N VAL A 100 -20.05 -27.49 30.19
CA VAL A 100 -20.12 -26.52 31.28
C VAL A 100 -20.11 -25.07 30.74
N PRO A 101 -20.84 -24.14 31.37
CA PRO A 101 -20.78 -22.73 30.98
C PRO A 101 -19.35 -22.20 31.04
N VAL A 102 -18.90 -21.57 29.95
CA VAL A 102 -17.59 -20.92 29.89
C VAL A 102 -17.68 -19.56 30.57
N THR A 103 -16.94 -19.39 31.68
CA THR A 103 -16.82 -18.11 32.39
C THR A 103 -15.46 -17.47 32.10
N ILE A 104 -15.45 -16.19 31.73
CA ILE A 104 -14.23 -15.42 31.48
C ILE A 104 -14.05 -14.41 32.63
N SER A 105 -12.94 -14.52 33.36
CA SER A 105 -12.59 -13.58 34.43
C SER A 105 -12.15 -12.20 33.88
N ALA A 106 -12.21 -11.18 34.72
CA ALA A 106 -11.75 -9.84 34.35
C ALA A 106 -10.23 -9.83 34.03
N GLU A 107 -9.46 -10.64 34.76
CA GLU A 107 -8.03 -10.82 34.57
C GLU A 107 -7.73 -11.45 33.21
N GLN A 108 -8.45 -12.51 32.82
CA GLN A 108 -8.31 -13.14 31.50
C GLN A 108 -8.71 -12.17 30.38
N LEU A 109 -9.80 -11.43 30.55
CA LEU A 109 -10.23 -10.44 29.57
C LEU A 109 -9.17 -9.35 29.38
N GLN A 110 -8.56 -8.87 30.46
CA GLN A 110 -7.53 -7.84 30.42
C GLN A 110 -6.24 -8.37 29.78
N ALA A 111 -5.84 -9.60 30.08
CA ALA A 111 -4.70 -10.26 29.45
C ALA A 111 -4.88 -10.34 27.92
N ILE A 112 -6.02 -10.86 27.45
CA ILE A 112 -6.32 -10.95 26.01
C ILE A 112 -6.35 -9.56 25.36
N ARG A 113 -6.94 -8.56 26.04
CA ARG A 113 -6.95 -7.17 25.55
C ARG A 113 -5.55 -6.59 25.38
N SER A 114 -4.61 -6.94 26.26
CA SER A 114 -3.23 -6.47 26.19
C SER A 114 -2.43 -7.09 25.04
N GLU A 115 -2.85 -8.25 24.55
CA GLU A 115 -2.22 -8.96 23.42
C GLU A 115 -2.76 -8.51 22.05
N MET A 116 -3.92 -7.84 22.02
CA MET A 116 -4.51 -7.36 20.77
C MET A 116 -3.63 -6.30 20.13
N CYS A 117 -3.24 -6.53 18.87
CA CYS A 117 -2.50 -5.57 18.08
C CYS A 117 -3.36 -4.36 17.66
N GLU A 118 -2.70 -3.29 17.24
CA GLU A 118 -3.35 -2.11 16.66
C GLU A 118 -4.21 -2.50 15.45
N THR A 119 -5.45 -1.99 15.40
CA THR A 119 -6.31 -2.24 14.23
C THR A 119 -5.78 -1.53 12.99
N PRO A 120 -6.03 -2.06 11.77
CA PRO A 120 -5.64 -1.38 10.53
C PRO A 120 -6.20 0.06 10.45
N ALA A 121 -7.43 0.30 10.93
CA ALA A 121 -8.02 1.63 10.91
C ALA A 121 -7.28 2.63 11.82
N SER A 122 -6.88 2.19 13.02
CA SER A 122 -6.06 2.99 13.94
C SER A 122 -4.68 3.25 13.35
N MET A 123 -4.04 2.21 12.81
CA MET A 123 -2.73 2.30 12.18
C MET A 123 -2.72 3.28 11.00
N ARG A 124 -3.75 3.26 10.15
CA ARG A 124 -3.86 4.21 9.04
C ARG A 124 -3.92 5.66 9.54
N LYS A 125 -4.69 5.94 10.58
CA LYS A 125 -4.76 7.29 11.18
C LYS A 125 -3.41 7.70 11.75
N ARG A 126 -2.78 6.81 12.53
CA ARG A 126 -1.48 7.07 13.15
C ARG A 126 -0.40 7.34 12.11
N PHE A 127 -0.32 6.55 11.04
CA PHE A 127 0.70 6.75 10.00
C PHE A 127 0.51 8.08 9.25
N GLN A 128 -0.73 8.53 9.03
CA GLN A 128 -0.98 9.85 8.45
C GLN A 128 -0.50 10.98 9.38
N THR A 129 -0.74 10.86 10.69
CA THR A 129 -0.39 11.92 11.65
C THR A 129 1.08 11.91 12.06
N GLU A 130 1.64 10.75 12.37
CA GLU A 130 2.99 10.58 12.93
C GLU A 130 4.06 10.69 11.83
N TYR A 131 3.79 10.13 10.66
CA TYR A 131 4.75 10.10 9.54
C TYR A 131 4.38 11.06 8.40
N GLN A 132 3.31 11.85 8.56
CA GLN A 132 2.86 12.87 7.59
C GLN A 132 2.63 12.31 6.18
N LEU A 133 2.16 11.06 6.12
CA LEU A 133 1.92 10.34 4.88
C LEU A 133 0.54 10.67 4.29
N SER A 134 0.44 10.58 2.97
CA SER A 134 -0.85 10.68 2.30
C SER A 134 -1.73 9.47 2.62
N ALA A 135 -3.05 9.62 2.48
CA ALA A 135 -3.98 8.49 2.65
C ALA A 135 -3.67 7.34 1.68
N TYR A 136 -3.16 7.66 0.49
CA TYR A 136 -2.77 6.68 -0.52
C TYR A 136 -1.56 5.86 -0.08
N ASP A 137 -0.46 6.51 0.33
CA ASP A 137 0.77 5.80 0.75
C ASP A 137 0.50 4.88 1.94
N VAL A 138 -0.32 5.37 2.88
CA VAL A 138 -0.74 4.61 4.04
C VAL A 138 -1.56 3.39 3.66
N ALA A 139 -2.50 3.52 2.72
CA ALA A 139 -3.27 2.38 2.22
C ALA A 139 -2.34 1.34 1.56
N VAL A 140 -1.42 1.78 0.70
CA VAL A 140 -0.46 0.89 0.03
C VAL A 140 0.33 0.07 1.05
N ILE A 141 0.79 0.66 2.15
CA ILE A 141 1.58 -0.05 3.18
C ILE A 141 0.69 -0.97 4.03
N VAL A 142 -0.41 -0.46 4.57
CA VAL A 142 -1.25 -1.20 5.53
C VAL A 142 -1.99 -2.36 4.85
N ASP A 143 -2.38 -2.21 3.59
CA ASP A 143 -3.14 -3.24 2.87
C ASP A 143 -2.27 -4.44 2.45
N GLN A 144 -0.93 -4.32 2.47
CA GLN A 144 -0.04 -5.49 2.35
C GLN A 144 -0.06 -6.38 3.61
N GLY A 145 -0.66 -5.90 4.70
CA GLY A 145 -0.80 -6.63 5.94
C GLY A 145 0.21 -6.23 7.02
N ARG A 146 0.02 -6.85 8.20
CA ARG A 146 0.70 -6.49 9.45
C ARG A 146 2.23 -6.43 9.33
N TRP A 147 2.84 -7.45 8.74
CA TRP A 147 4.30 -7.58 8.72
C TRP A 147 4.99 -6.50 7.88
N VAL A 148 4.37 -6.07 6.78
CA VAL A 148 4.90 -4.97 5.95
C VAL A 148 4.75 -3.64 6.69
N ALA A 149 3.63 -3.42 7.37
CA ALA A 149 3.43 -2.22 8.17
C ALA A 149 4.41 -2.12 9.35
N GLU A 150 4.69 -3.22 10.05
CA GLU A 150 5.72 -3.29 11.10
C GLU A 150 7.12 -3.06 10.53
N TYR A 151 7.44 -3.63 9.36
CA TYR A 151 8.71 -3.38 8.67
C TYR A 151 8.87 -1.89 8.33
N PHE A 152 7.85 -1.26 7.74
CA PHE A 152 7.84 0.17 7.46
C PHE A 152 8.07 1.00 8.72
N GLN A 153 7.31 0.71 9.80
CA GLN A 153 7.43 1.45 11.05
C GLN A 153 8.85 1.36 11.61
N ALA A 154 9.46 0.18 11.61
CA ALA A 154 10.84 0.00 12.06
C ALA A 154 11.85 0.77 11.19
N VAL A 155 11.65 0.81 9.87
CA VAL A 155 12.50 1.62 8.96
C VAL A 155 12.31 3.12 9.24
N ALA A 156 11.06 3.59 9.34
CA ALA A 156 10.73 4.99 9.58
C ALA A 156 11.29 5.50 10.91
N SER A 157 11.13 4.73 11.99
CA SER A 157 11.74 5.04 13.28
C SER A 157 13.26 5.01 13.22
N GLY A 158 13.85 4.07 12.49
CA GLY A 158 15.30 3.94 12.34
C GLY A 158 15.93 5.10 11.56
N CYS A 159 15.30 5.56 10.47
CA CYS A 159 15.86 6.64 9.65
C CYS A 159 15.45 8.05 10.11
N GLY A 160 14.36 8.18 10.87
CA GLY A 160 13.82 9.47 11.31
C GLY A 160 13.04 10.24 10.23
N ASP A 161 12.79 9.63 9.07
CA ASP A 161 12.05 10.24 7.96
C ASP A 161 11.00 9.24 7.43
N GLY A 162 9.78 9.38 7.94
CA GLY A 162 8.65 8.53 7.58
C GLY A 162 8.29 8.60 6.09
N LYS A 163 8.47 9.76 5.45
CA LYS A 163 8.15 9.95 4.03
C LYS A 163 9.16 9.25 3.13
N GLN A 164 10.45 9.38 3.43
CA GLN A 164 11.44 8.61 2.68
C GLN A 164 11.32 7.11 2.95
N ALA A 165 11.08 6.69 4.20
CA ALA A 165 10.81 5.29 4.50
C ALA A 165 9.63 4.74 3.69
N ALA A 166 8.51 5.47 3.61
CA ALA A 166 7.34 5.07 2.83
C ALA A 166 7.68 4.95 1.33
N ASN A 167 8.44 5.89 0.76
CA ASN A 167 8.86 5.83 -0.63
C ASN A 167 9.72 4.59 -0.93
N TRP A 168 10.73 4.32 -0.10
CA TRP A 168 11.60 3.15 -0.27
C TRP A 168 10.86 1.83 -0.07
N VAL A 169 9.97 1.76 0.92
CA VAL A 169 9.16 0.55 1.14
C VAL A 169 8.23 0.31 -0.05
N THR A 170 7.48 1.32 -0.47
CA THR A 170 6.45 1.15 -1.51
C THR A 170 7.03 0.98 -2.92
N GLN A 171 8.14 1.63 -3.26
CA GLN A 171 8.70 1.63 -4.61
C GLN A 171 9.80 0.60 -4.84
N ASP A 172 10.62 0.34 -3.82
CA ASP A 172 11.80 -0.50 -3.95
C ASP A 172 11.57 -1.86 -3.24
N VAL A 173 11.21 -1.88 -1.96
CA VAL A 173 10.99 -3.15 -1.22
C VAL A 173 9.84 -3.96 -1.80
N LEU A 174 8.65 -3.35 -1.97
CA LEU A 174 7.48 -4.07 -2.51
C LEU A 174 7.70 -4.53 -3.96
N ARG A 175 8.45 -3.76 -4.76
CA ARG A 175 8.82 -4.15 -6.13
C ARG A 175 9.66 -5.41 -6.12
N GLU A 176 10.75 -5.42 -5.34
CA GLU A 176 11.68 -6.55 -5.28
C GLU A 176 11.04 -7.79 -4.64
N MET A 177 10.21 -7.62 -3.61
CA MET A 177 9.42 -8.70 -3.04
C MET A 177 8.54 -9.37 -4.10
N LYS A 178 7.88 -8.56 -4.94
CA LYS A 178 7.02 -9.09 -6.01
C LYS A 178 7.82 -9.77 -7.12
N GLU A 179 8.92 -9.15 -7.58
CA GLU A 179 9.75 -9.67 -8.67
C GLU A 179 10.43 -10.99 -8.28
N ARG A 180 10.94 -11.07 -7.04
CA ARG A 180 11.64 -12.25 -6.50
C ARG A 180 10.72 -13.24 -5.79
N ARG A 181 9.41 -12.93 -5.72
CA ARG A 181 8.37 -13.73 -5.02
C ARG A 181 8.74 -14.02 -3.56
N LEU A 182 9.25 -13.00 -2.87
CA LEU A 182 9.63 -13.07 -1.46
C LEU A 182 8.55 -12.46 -0.57
N ASP A 183 8.38 -13.04 0.62
CA ASP A 183 7.63 -12.42 1.70
C ASP A 183 8.53 -11.50 2.53
N ILE A 184 7.93 -10.52 3.21
CA ILE A 184 8.67 -9.56 4.04
C ILE A 184 9.44 -10.25 5.18
N GLY A 185 8.93 -11.39 5.67
CA GLY A 185 9.62 -12.19 6.70
C GLY A 185 10.95 -12.78 6.20
N THR A 186 11.00 -13.14 4.91
CA THR A 186 12.17 -13.71 4.23
C THR A 186 12.98 -12.68 3.43
N PHE A 187 12.54 -11.42 3.39
CA PHE A 187 13.22 -10.37 2.66
C PHE A 187 14.61 -10.10 3.28
N PRO A 188 15.70 -10.09 2.48
CA PRO A 188 17.08 -10.13 3.01
C PRO A 188 17.53 -8.82 3.65
N ILE A 189 16.95 -7.69 3.23
CA ILE A 189 17.26 -6.38 3.81
C ILE A 189 16.36 -6.17 5.03
N ARG A 190 16.95 -6.16 6.22
CA ARG A 190 16.23 -5.90 7.48
C ARG A 190 16.04 -4.40 7.70
N PRO A 191 15.05 -3.98 8.53
CA PRO A 191 14.76 -2.57 8.77
C PRO A 191 15.97 -1.70 9.13
N PRO A 192 16.91 -2.11 10.01
CA PRO A 192 18.07 -1.29 10.36
C PRO A 192 19.00 -1.02 9.18
N VAL A 193 19.10 -1.96 8.24
CA VAL A 193 19.97 -1.84 7.05
C VAL A 193 19.40 -0.81 6.10
N LEU A 194 18.10 -0.91 5.78
CA LEU A 194 17.43 0.08 4.93
C LEU A 194 17.41 1.45 5.60
N ALA A 195 17.16 1.53 6.90
CA ALA A 195 17.20 2.78 7.65
C ALA A 195 18.57 3.47 7.56
N SER A 196 19.67 2.71 7.74
CA SER A 196 21.03 3.24 7.60
C SER A 196 21.31 3.79 6.20
N LEU A 197 20.85 3.07 5.16
CA LEU A 197 20.99 3.52 3.78
C LEU A 197 20.24 4.84 3.53
N ILE A 198 19.02 4.96 4.02
CA ILE A 198 18.21 6.20 3.93
C ILE A 198 18.90 7.34 4.69
N GLN A 199 19.46 7.10 5.87
CA GLN A 199 20.20 8.11 6.63
C GLN A 199 21.43 8.63 5.88
N ARG A 200 22.16 7.77 5.15
CA ARG A 200 23.31 8.19 4.34
C ARG A 200 22.89 9.11 3.19
N VAL A 201 21.72 8.87 2.60
CA VAL A 201 21.12 9.78 1.61
C VAL A 201 20.74 11.11 2.27
N ALA A 202 20.10 11.08 3.44
CA ALA A 202 19.73 12.29 4.17
C ALA A 202 20.94 13.14 4.57
N LYS A 203 22.07 12.50 4.92
CA LYS A 203 23.36 13.14 5.22
C LYS A 203 24.16 13.55 3.98
N LYS A 204 23.58 13.42 2.77
CA LYS A 204 24.25 13.71 1.48
C LYS A 204 25.53 12.89 1.22
N GLN A 205 25.73 11.79 1.94
CA GLN A 205 26.87 10.90 1.71
C GLN A 205 26.67 10.02 0.46
N LEU A 206 25.41 9.80 0.10
CA LEU A 206 25.00 9.08 -1.11
C LEU A 206 23.93 9.88 -1.86
N THR A 207 23.98 9.84 -3.19
CA THR A 207 22.81 10.22 -3.99
C THR A 207 21.72 9.14 -3.88
N ILE A 208 20.47 9.49 -4.16
CA ILE A 208 19.38 8.51 -4.22
C ILE A 208 19.70 7.38 -5.22
N LYS A 209 20.34 7.71 -6.35
CA LYS A 209 20.74 6.73 -7.35
C LYS A 209 21.80 5.78 -6.80
N SER A 210 22.86 6.33 -6.21
CA SER A 210 23.93 5.54 -5.55
C SER A 210 23.36 4.62 -4.48
N ALA A 211 22.43 5.12 -3.67
CA ALA A 211 21.78 4.32 -2.64
C ALA A 211 20.97 3.16 -3.23
N ARG A 212 20.24 3.37 -4.34
CA ARG A 212 19.51 2.28 -5.02
C ARG A 212 20.45 1.23 -5.61
N GLU A 213 21.62 1.65 -6.10
CA GLU A 213 22.66 0.72 -6.54
C GLU A 213 23.19 -0.13 -5.36
N VAL A 214 23.44 0.50 -4.20
CA VAL A 214 23.81 -0.23 -2.97
C VAL A 214 22.70 -1.19 -2.55
N PHE A 215 21.44 -0.74 -2.56
CA PHE A 215 20.28 -1.57 -2.20
C PHE A 215 20.18 -2.84 -3.08
N LEU A 216 20.35 -2.70 -4.39
CA LEU A 216 20.33 -3.83 -5.32
C LEU A 216 21.52 -4.78 -5.10
N ASP A 217 22.70 -4.25 -4.80
CA ASP A 217 23.86 -5.09 -4.47
C ASP A 217 23.67 -5.84 -3.14
N LEU A 218 23.04 -5.22 -2.14
CA LEU A 218 22.72 -5.87 -0.86
C LEU A 218 21.70 -6.99 -1.02
N LEU A 219 20.78 -6.87 -1.98
CA LEU A 219 19.87 -7.96 -2.33
C LEU A 219 20.60 -9.14 -2.98
N GLY A 220 21.68 -8.86 -3.71
CA GLY A 220 22.46 -9.86 -4.42
C GLY A 220 21.73 -10.46 -5.64
N SER A 221 22.36 -11.49 -6.23
CA SER A 221 21.77 -12.31 -7.30
C SER A 221 20.64 -13.19 -6.76
N ASP A 222 19.79 -13.69 -7.66
CA ASP A 222 18.58 -14.46 -7.32
C ASP A 222 18.83 -15.81 -6.60
N ASP A 223 20.08 -16.26 -6.51
CA ASP A 223 20.46 -17.47 -5.79
C ASP A 223 20.63 -17.19 -4.28
N VAL A 224 19.59 -17.57 -3.53
CA VAL A 224 19.48 -17.61 -2.05
C VAL A 224 19.71 -16.25 -1.36
N PRO A 225 18.67 -15.65 -0.74
CA PRO A 225 18.81 -14.37 -0.05
C PRO A 225 19.83 -14.46 1.09
N VAL A 226 20.96 -13.79 0.95
CA VAL A 226 21.92 -13.58 2.04
C VAL A 226 21.45 -12.38 2.85
N LEU A 227 21.38 -12.52 4.17
CA LEU A 227 20.98 -11.41 5.04
C LEU A 227 21.97 -10.25 4.88
N ALA A 228 21.46 -9.11 4.42
CA ALA A 228 22.24 -7.90 4.31
C ALA A 228 22.66 -7.43 5.71
N ASN A 229 23.88 -6.93 5.84
CA ASN A 229 24.41 -6.36 7.07
C ASN A 229 24.89 -4.92 6.83
N LEU A 230 25.11 -4.18 7.93
CA LEU A 230 25.53 -2.79 7.86
C LEU A 230 26.94 -2.63 7.30
N GLU A 231 27.85 -3.55 7.61
CA GLU A 231 29.24 -3.52 7.14
C GLU A 231 29.34 -3.64 5.60
N ARG A 232 28.43 -4.40 4.99
CA ARG A 232 28.39 -4.57 3.53
C ARG A 232 28.00 -3.27 2.82
N ILE A 233 27.23 -2.38 3.46
CA ILE A 233 26.93 -1.05 2.90
C ILE A 233 28.23 -0.30 2.63
N ASP A 234 29.11 -0.20 3.63
CA ASP A 234 30.38 0.53 3.51
C ASP A 234 31.31 -0.12 2.49
N ALA A 235 31.38 -1.45 2.48
CA ALA A 235 32.16 -2.19 1.49
C ALA A 235 31.70 -1.90 0.06
N ILE A 236 30.39 -1.96 -0.22
CA ILE A 236 29.85 -1.68 -1.56
C ILE A 236 30.13 -0.23 -1.98
N ILE A 237 29.96 0.73 -1.07
CA ILE A 237 30.21 2.15 -1.35
C ILE A 237 31.67 2.36 -1.77
N ALA A 238 32.62 1.74 -1.04
CA ALA A 238 34.04 1.82 -1.33
C ALA A 238 34.42 1.08 -2.63
N GLU A 239 33.97 -0.16 -2.80
CA GLU A 239 34.22 -1.02 -3.98
C GLU A 239 33.77 -0.33 -5.28
N LYS A 240 32.62 0.34 -5.24
CA LYS A 240 32.00 0.96 -6.42
C LYS A 240 32.21 2.47 -6.55
N GLY A 241 32.87 3.09 -5.58
CA GLY A 241 33.11 4.55 -5.56
C GLY A 241 31.81 5.36 -5.60
N LEU A 242 30.81 4.95 -4.80
CA LEU A 242 29.45 5.51 -4.85
C LEU A 242 29.22 6.71 -3.94
N ALA A 243 30.19 7.05 -3.10
CA ALA A 243 30.14 8.19 -2.20
C ALA A 243 30.00 9.49 -3.01
N VAL A 244 29.24 10.44 -2.47
CA VAL A 244 29.15 11.79 -3.05
C VAL A 244 30.50 12.47 -2.93
N VAL A 245 31.01 12.96 -4.06
CA VAL A 245 32.22 13.77 -4.12
C VAL A 245 31.83 15.22 -3.83
N GLU A 246 32.15 15.72 -2.64
CA GLU A 246 32.02 17.15 -2.27
C GLU A 246 33.30 17.96 -2.61
N ASP A 247 34.04 17.55 -3.65
CA ASP A 247 35.14 18.37 -4.16
C ASP A 247 34.59 19.44 -5.09
N ASP A 248 34.18 20.56 -4.50
CA ASP A 248 33.70 21.76 -5.20
C ASP A 248 34.69 22.21 -6.30
N GLY A 249 36.00 22.00 -6.13
CA GLY A 249 37.00 22.34 -7.12
C GLY A 249 36.93 21.45 -8.37
N ALA A 250 36.76 20.14 -8.18
CA ALA A 250 36.59 19.20 -9.30
C ALA A 250 35.24 19.40 -10.01
N ILE A 251 34.17 19.70 -9.26
CA ILE A 251 32.85 20.04 -9.81
C ILE A 251 32.93 21.32 -10.64
N ASP A 252 33.55 22.37 -10.12
CA ASP A 252 33.67 23.65 -10.82
C ASP A 252 34.56 23.55 -12.07
N ALA A 253 35.63 22.77 -12.03
CA ALA A 253 36.47 22.49 -13.18
C ALA A 253 35.71 21.74 -14.29
N ALA A 254 34.95 20.70 -13.92
CA ALA A 254 34.14 19.94 -14.86
C ALA A 254 33.00 20.80 -15.47
N ILE A 255 32.34 21.62 -14.65
CA ILE A 255 31.31 22.57 -15.10
C ILE A 255 31.91 23.56 -16.10
N THR A 256 33.07 24.16 -15.79
CA THR A 256 33.74 25.11 -16.68
C THR A 256 34.09 24.45 -18.02
N ALA A 257 34.70 23.26 -17.98
CA ALA A 257 35.07 22.52 -19.19
C ALA A 257 33.84 22.13 -20.05
N VAL A 258 32.71 21.80 -19.43
CA VAL A 258 31.46 21.48 -20.14
C VAL A 258 30.81 22.73 -20.73
N ILE A 259 30.82 23.85 -20.02
CA ILE A 259 30.30 25.13 -20.53
C ILE A 259 31.12 25.59 -21.75
N GLU A 260 32.46 25.54 -21.67
CA GLU A 260 33.36 25.90 -22.77
C GLU A 260 33.15 25.02 -24.01
N LYS A 261 32.91 23.72 -23.82
CA LYS A 261 32.69 22.77 -24.92
C LYS A 261 31.29 22.84 -25.55
N ASN A 262 30.34 23.53 -24.94
CA ASN A 262 28.93 23.56 -25.39
C ASN A 262 28.37 24.99 -25.52
N PRO A 263 28.98 25.88 -26.33
CA PRO A 263 28.56 27.28 -26.46
C PRO A 263 27.11 27.42 -26.95
N LYS A 264 26.61 26.46 -27.75
CA LYS A 264 25.22 26.45 -28.24
C LYS A 264 24.20 26.30 -27.11
N ALA A 265 24.48 25.43 -26.13
CA ALA A 265 23.59 25.20 -24.99
C ALA A 265 23.55 26.41 -24.04
N VAL A 266 24.67 27.12 -23.92
CA VAL A 266 24.77 28.41 -23.19
C VAL A 266 23.88 29.47 -23.85
N ALA A 267 23.99 29.64 -25.17
CA ALA A 267 23.18 30.60 -25.91
C ALA A 267 21.68 30.28 -25.86
N ASP A 268 21.31 28.99 -25.97
CA ASP A 268 19.92 28.55 -25.84
C ASP A 268 19.33 28.84 -24.44
N PHE A 269 20.13 28.67 -23.37
CA PHE A 269 19.72 29.02 -22.02
C PHE A 269 19.52 30.53 -21.84
N GLN A 270 20.46 31.34 -22.34
CA GLN A 270 20.36 32.81 -22.32
C GLN A 270 19.16 33.33 -23.14
N ALA A 271 18.75 32.60 -24.18
CA ALA A 271 17.53 32.87 -24.96
C ALA A 271 16.23 32.41 -24.25
N GLY A 272 16.30 31.96 -23.00
CA GLY A 272 15.14 31.58 -22.18
C GLY A 272 14.75 30.10 -22.22
N LYS A 273 15.48 29.24 -22.94
CA LYS A 273 15.20 27.80 -23.00
C LYS A 273 15.82 27.06 -21.81
N GLN A 274 15.11 27.06 -20.68
CA GLN A 274 15.48 26.36 -19.44
C GLN A 274 15.84 24.86 -19.65
N ALA A 275 15.29 24.20 -20.67
CA ALA A 275 15.59 22.81 -21.00
C ALA A 275 17.06 22.56 -21.41
N ALA A 276 17.79 23.57 -21.90
CA ALA A 276 19.18 23.44 -22.35
C ALA A 276 20.14 23.04 -21.21
N VAL A 277 19.80 23.38 -19.96
CA VAL A 277 20.59 23.03 -18.76
C VAL A 277 20.63 21.51 -18.56
N GLY A 278 19.57 20.78 -18.93
CA GLY A 278 19.50 19.32 -18.79
C GLY A 278 20.61 18.59 -19.54
N ALA A 279 20.98 19.07 -20.72
CA ALA A 279 22.05 18.48 -21.53
C ALA A 279 23.44 18.70 -20.89
N LEU A 280 23.67 19.88 -20.29
CA LEU A 280 24.92 20.20 -19.59
C LEU A 280 25.08 19.35 -18.33
N ILE A 281 24.02 19.20 -17.54
CA ILE A 281 24.00 18.32 -16.36
C ILE A 281 24.40 16.90 -16.76
N GLY A 282 23.79 16.36 -17.82
CA GLY A 282 24.10 15.01 -18.29
C GLY A 282 25.58 14.81 -18.69
N GLN A 283 26.24 15.85 -19.21
CA GLN A 283 27.66 15.78 -19.56
C GLN A 283 28.59 15.91 -18.34
N VAL A 284 28.27 16.79 -17.38
CA VAL A 284 29.03 16.91 -16.11
C VAL A 284 28.93 15.60 -15.33
N MET A 285 27.74 15.02 -15.23
CA MET A 285 27.48 13.75 -14.54
C MET A 285 28.17 12.53 -15.21
N LYS A 286 28.56 12.63 -16.48
CA LYS A 286 29.36 11.59 -17.15
C LYS A 286 30.85 11.66 -16.77
N GLN A 287 31.35 12.85 -16.47
CA GLN A 287 32.74 13.07 -16.06
C GLN A 287 32.92 12.81 -14.55
N LEU A 288 31.91 13.14 -13.75
CA LEU A 288 31.91 12.96 -12.30
C LEU A 288 30.97 11.83 -11.89
N LYS A 289 31.53 10.65 -11.59
CA LYS A 289 30.76 9.55 -10.99
C LYS A 289 30.42 9.94 -9.55
N GLY A 290 29.12 9.92 -9.20
CA GLY A 290 28.66 10.15 -7.83
C GLY A 290 28.31 11.61 -7.48
N ALA A 291 28.40 12.56 -8.41
CA ALA A 291 27.99 13.94 -8.16
C ALA A 291 26.45 14.06 -7.96
N ASP A 292 26.01 15.00 -7.14
CA ASP A 292 24.58 15.31 -6.97
C ASP A 292 24.07 16.17 -8.13
N ALA A 293 23.14 15.63 -8.92
CA ALA A 293 22.55 16.31 -10.06
C ALA A 293 21.81 17.61 -9.68
N ALA A 294 21.25 17.71 -8.47
CA ALA A 294 20.59 18.93 -8.00
C ALA A 294 21.61 20.02 -7.69
N ALA A 295 22.68 19.69 -6.98
CA ALA A 295 23.79 20.62 -6.70
C ALA A 295 24.49 21.07 -7.99
N VAL A 296 24.75 20.16 -8.93
CA VAL A 296 25.34 20.48 -10.24
C VAL A 296 24.42 21.41 -11.04
N ARG A 297 23.11 21.16 -11.03
CA ARG A 297 22.12 22.04 -11.68
C ARG A 297 22.19 23.46 -11.12
N GLU A 298 22.19 23.60 -9.79
CA GLU A 298 22.23 24.89 -9.11
C GLU A 298 23.51 25.66 -9.47
N LYS A 299 24.68 25.01 -9.40
CA LYS A 299 25.97 25.60 -9.79
C LYS A 299 26.04 25.99 -11.27
N ILE A 300 25.53 25.16 -12.19
CA ILE A 300 25.49 25.51 -13.62
C ILE A 300 24.62 26.76 -13.84
N ILE A 301 23.44 26.83 -13.21
CA ILE A 301 22.53 27.97 -13.35
C ILE A 301 23.19 29.25 -12.80
N ALA A 302 23.79 29.19 -11.60
CA ALA A 302 24.51 30.33 -11.03
C ALA A 302 25.58 30.86 -11.98
N ARG A 303 26.44 29.96 -12.51
CA ARG A 303 27.54 30.31 -13.41
C ARG A 303 27.08 30.87 -14.76
N LEU A 304 25.93 30.40 -15.27
CA LEU A 304 25.33 30.93 -16.51
C LEU A 304 24.62 32.28 -16.30
N MET A 305 24.16 32.57 -15.08
CA MET A 305 23.55 33.85 -14.70
C MET A 305 24.58 34.88 -14.22
N GLY A 306 25.86 34.51 -14.15
CA GLY A 306 26.96 35.40 -13.72
C GLY A 306 27.05 35.62 -12.21
N GLN A 307 26.52 34.67 -11.42
CA GLN A 307 26.61 34.64 -9.95
C GLN A 307 27.69 33.66 -9.49
#